data_AF-A0A1T3F4C5-F1
#
_entry.id   AF-A0A1T3F4C5-F1
#
_cell.length_a   1.000
_cell.length_b   1.000
_cell.length_c   1.000
_cell.angle_alpha   90.00
_cell.angle_beta   90.00
_cell.angle_gamma   90.00
#
_symmetry.space_group_name_H-M   'P 1'
#
loop_
_entity.id
_entity.type
_entity.pdbx_description
1 polymer ?
#
loop_
_entity_poly.entity_id
_entity_poly.type
_entity_poly.pdbx_seq_one_letter_code
_entity_poly.pdbx_strand_id
1 'polypeptide(L)'
;MKRIYFNNALSIFNITSIILGVTAVIGLNFVKDISYEQLYWYKMAAYCFIIVVFGKTIVQNVFLKNFVGWNSKTFQIKINTRKNTLIYFDQISKYSLTHKILNIDTPNQKYSFDLNNYRERDVQKILWILKKYAKV
;
A
#
# COMPACT_ATOMS: atom_id res chain seq x y z
N MET A 1 17.21 9.17 -4.66
CA MET A 1 16.36 9.28 -3.44
C MET A 1 16.13 7.89 -2.90
N LYS A 2 16.43 7.62 -1.62
CA LYS A 2 16.22 6.30 -1.00
C LYS A 2 14.74 6.12 -0.69
N ARG A 3 14.21 4.89 -0.77
CA ARG A 3 12.79 4.59 -0.50
C ARG A 3 12.64 3.24 0.20
N ILE A 4 11.70 3.19 1.15
CA ILE A 4 11.17 1.98 1.76
C ILE A 4 9.69 1.92 1.39
N TYR A 5 9.30 0.81 0.78
CA TYR A 5 7.88 0.52 0.54
C TYR A 5 7.34 -0.29 1.70
N PHE A 6 6.20 0.14 2.22
CA PHE A 6 5.45 -0.65 3.16
C PHE A 6 4.47 -1.50 2.36
N ASN A 7 4.62 -2.82 2.45
CA ASN A 7 3.64 -3.70 1.87
C ASN A 7 2.37 -3.61 2.72
N ASN A 8 1.25 -3.26 2.12
CA ASN A 8 -0.02 -3.77 2.62
C ASN A 8 0.08 -5.28 2.41
N ALA A 9 0.20 -6.05 3.48
CA ALA A 9 0.30 -7.50 3.33
C ALA A 9 -0.94 -7.97 2.56
N LEU A 10 -0.75 -8.52 1.36
CA LEU A 10 -1.77 -9.33 0.72
C LEU A 10 -2.04 -10.47 1.69
N SER A 11 -3.25 -10.52 2.25
CA SER A 11 -3.63 -11.62 3.14
C SER A 11 -3.49 -12.94 2.38
N ILE A 12 -3.20 -14.02 3.09
CA ILE A 12 -3.20 -15.37 2.51
C ILE A 12 -4.54 -15.61 1.79
N PHE A 13 -5.64 -15.15 2.37
CA PHE A 13 -6.96 -15.14 1.75
C PHE A 13 -6.98 -14.48 0.36
N ASN A 14 -6.38 -13.30 0.20
CA ASN A 14 -6.31 -12.62 -1.10
C ASN A 14 -5.48 -13.43 -2.11
N ILE A 15 -4.35 -14.01 -1.69
CA ILE A 15 -3.49 -14.81 -2.57
C ILE A 15 -4.20 -16.10 -3.00
N THR A 16 -4.78 -16.84 -2.05
CA THR A 16 -5.53 -18.07 -2.32
C THR A 16 -6.74 -17.80 -3.23
N SER A 17 -7.45 -16.68 -3.01
CA SER A 17 -8.60 -16.32 -3.86
C SER A 17 -8.18 -15.96 -5.30
N ILE A 18 -6.99 -15.38 -5.51
CA ILE A 18 -6.43 -15.15 -6.85
C ILE A 18 -6.17 -16.49 -7.54
N ILE A 19 -5.50 -17.41 -6.84
CA ILE A 19 -5.17 -18.73 -7.38
C ILE A 19 -6.46 -19.45 -7.80
N LEU A 20 -7.47 -19.46 -6.92
CA LEU A 20 -8.78 -20.07 -7.21
C LEU A 20 -9.46 -19.44 -8.42
N GLY A 21 -9.52 -18.09 -8.50
CA GLY A 21 -10.12 -17.38 -9.63
C GLY A 21 -9.42 -17.68 -10.95
N VAL A 22 -8.08 -17.68 -10.97
CA VAL A 22 -7.29 -18.01 -12.16
C VAL A 22 -7.48 -19.47 -12.56
N THR A 23 -7.44 -20.41 -11.60
CA THR A 23 -7.67 -21.83 -11.88
C THR A 23 -9.09 -22.11 -12.40
N ALA A 24 -10.10 -21.37 -11.92
CA ALA A 24 -11.47 -21.49 -12.42
C ALA A 24 -11.58 -21.03 -13.88
N VAL A 25 -10.97 -19.88 -14.23
CA VAL A 25 -10.94 -19.38 -15.63
C VAL A 25 -10.21 -20.36 -16.55
N ILE A 26 -9.08 -20.91 -16.10
CA ILE A 26 -8.32 -21.91 -16.87
C ILE A 26 -9.13 -23.19 -17.03
N GLY A 27 -9.76 -23.68 -15.95
CA GLY A 27 -10.57 -24.90 -15.92
C GLY A 27 -11.77 -24.83 -16.86
N LEU A 28 -12.40 -23.66 -17.01
CA LEU A 28 -13.50 -23.44 -17.95
C LEU A 28 -13.11 -23.69 -19.42
N ASN A 29 -11.81 -23.63 -19.78
CA ASN A 29 -11.37 -23.96 -21.15
C ASN A 29 -11.35 -25.47 -21.44
N PHE A 30 -11.45 -26.32 -20.42
CA PHE A 30 -11.39 -27.77 -20.56
C PHE A 30 -12.76 -28.44 -20.43
N VAL A 31 -13.83 -27.67 -20.21
CA VAL A 31 -15.19 -28.20 -20.12
C VAL A 31 -15.73 -28.46 -21.52
N LYS A 32 -16.17 -29.70 -21.78
CA LYS A 32 -16.55 -30.16 -23.12
C LYS A 32 -18.06 -30.18 -23.40
N ASP A 33 -18.90 -30.00 -22.38
CA ASP A 33 -20.36 -30.16 -22.48
C ASP A 33 -21.15 -28.88 -22.14
N ILE A 34 -20.63 -27.71 -22.53
CA ILE A 34 -21.28 -26.41 -22.29
C ILE A 34 -21.40 -25.66 -23.61
N SER A 35 -22.53 -24.98 -23.83
CA SER A 35 -22.73 -24.18 -25.04
C SER A 35 -21.74 -23.00 -25.08
N TYR A 36 -21.40 -22.53 -26.28
CA TYR A 36 -20.51 -21.39 -26.44
C TYR A 36 -21.00 -20.14 -25.68
N GLU A 37 -22.30 -19.87 -25.72
CA GLU A 37 -22.93 -18.74 -25.04
C GLU A 37 -22.82 -18.85 -23.51
N GLN A 38 -23.10 -20.04 -22.95
CA GLN A 38 -22.94 -20.29 -21.52
C GLN A 38 -21.48 -20.16 -21.09
N LEU A 39 -20.54 -20.70 -21.88
CA LEU A 39 -19.11 -20.59 -21.62
C LEU A 39 -18.64 -19.13 -21.61
N TYR A 40 -19.14 -18.30 -22.53
CA TYR A 40 -18.86 -16.87 -22.57
C TYR A 40 -19.33 -16.18 -21.28
N TRP A 41 -20.57 -16.43 -20.85
CA TRP A 41 -21.11 -15.85 -19.63
C TRP A 41 -20.36 -16.30 -18.37
N TYR A 42 -19.97 -17.57 -18.29
CA TYR A 42 -19.16 -18.07 -17.17
C TYR A 42 -17.77 -17.43 -17.12
N LYS A 43 -17.11 -17.26 -18.28
CA LYS A 43 -15.84 -16.53 -18.35
C LYS A 43 -16.00 -15.07 -17.92
N MET A 44 -17.03 -14.39 -18.42
CA MET A 44 -17.32 -13.00 -18.05
C MET A 44 -17.61 -12.86 -16.55
N ALA A 45 -18.39 -13.76 -15.96
CA ALA A 45 -18.66 -13.77 -14.52
C ALA A 45 -17.37 -13.98 -13.70
N ALA A 46 -16.50 -14.90 -14.13
CA ALA A 46 -15.22 -15.14 -13.47
C ALA A 46 -14.28 -13.92 -13.57
N TYR A 47 -14.20 -13.26 -14.73
CA TYR A 47 -13.43 -12.02 -14.88
C TYR A 47 -13.99 -10.87 -14.02
N CYS A 48 -15.31 -10.69 -13.99
CA CYS A 48 -15.97 -9.70 -13.14
C CYS A 48 -15.72 -9.98 -11.66
N PHE A 49 -15.77 -11.24 -11.23
CA PHE A 49 -15.45 -11.62 -9.85
C PHE A 49 -14.01 -11.27 -9.50
N ILE A 50 -13.05 -11.57 -10.39
CA ILE A 50 -11.64 -11.18 -10.20
C ILE A 50 -11.51 -9.65 -10.10
N ILE A 51 -12.18 -8.89 -10.97
CA ILE A 51 -12.11 -7.42 -10.94
C ILE A 51 -12.75 -6.84 -9.66
N VAL A 52 -13.90 -7.35 -9.23
CA VAL A 52 -14.60 -6.85 -8.03
C VAL A 52 -13.83 -7.20 -6.75
N VAL A 53 -13.36 -8.44 -6.63
CA VAL A 53 -12.63 -8.91 -5.44
C VAL A 53 -11.24 -8.30 -5.36
N PHE A 54 -10.57 -8.10 -6.50
CA PHE A 54 -9.16 -7.68 -6.51
C PHE A 54 -8.90 -6.27 -7.02
N GLY A 55 -9.87 -5.59 -7.63
CA GLY A 55 -9.72 -4.21 -8.10
C GLY A 55 -9.29 -3.27 -6.96
N LYS A 56 -9.95 -3.38 -5.80
CA LYS A 56 -9.56 -2.64 -4.58
C LYS A 56 -8.14 -2.99 -4.13
N THR A 57 -7.78 -4.27 -4.14
CA THR A 57 -6.48 -4.77 -3.70
C THR A 57 -5.34 -4.33 -4.63
N ILE A 58 -5.54 -4.38 -5.95
CA ILE A 58 -4.59 -3.89 -6.96
C ILE A 58 -4.42 -2.39 -6.81
N VAL A 59 -5.52 -1.63 -6.69
CA VAL A 59 -5.46 -0.18 -6.47
C VAL A 59 -4.66 0.15 -5.20
N GLN A 60 -4.89 -0.58 -4.10
CA GLN A 60 -4.18 -0.35 -2.84
C GLN A 60 -2.70 -0.73 -2.88
N ASN A 61 -2.33 -1.79 -3.60
CA ASN A 61 -0.96 -2.31 -3.61
C ASN A 61 -0.08 -1.76 -4.73
N VAL A 62 -0.69 -1.34 -5.86
CA VAL A 62 0.02 -0.83 -7.04
C VAL A 62 -0.03 0.70 -7.10
N PHE A 63 -1.23 1.29 -7.00
CA PHE A 63 -1.41 2.73 -7.19
C PHE A 63 -1.31 3.55 -5.88
N LEU A 64 -1.78 2.98 -4.76
CA LEU A 64 -1.75 3.61 -3.43
C LEU A 64 -0.64 3.06 -2.54
N LYS A 65 0.41 2.49 -3.14
CA LYS A 65 1.49 1.83 -2.39
C LYS A 65 2.07 2.78 -1.35
N ASN A 66 1.96 2.37 -0.09
CA ASN A 66 2.46 3.12 1.04
C ASN A 66 3.99 3.12 1.02
N PHE A 67 4.61 4.28 1.20
CA PHE A 67 6.07 4.39 1.18
C PHE A 67 6.58 5.56 2.00
N VAL A 68 7.83 5.43 2.45
CA VAL A 68 8.65 6.52 2.96
C VAL A 68 9.90 6.63 2.10
N GLY A 69 10.14 7.81 1.56
CA GLY A 69 11.33 8.17 0.79
C GLY A 69 12.13 9.25 1.49
N TRP A 70 13.44 9.25 1.30
CA TRP A 70 14.29 10.31 1.84
C TRP A 70 15.54 10.53 0.99
N ASN A 71 16.11 11.71 1.09
CA ASN A 71 17.47 12.02 0.66
C ASN A 71 18.15 12.83 1.78
N SER A 72 19.21 13.59 1.49
CA SER A 72 19.90 14.41 2.49
C SER A 72 19.11 15.64 2.94
N LYS A 73 18.09 16.08 2.19
CA LYS A 73 17.35 17.34 2.41
C LYS A 73 15.86 17.15 2.67
N THR A 74 15.25 16.12 2.09
CA THR A 74 13.81 15.91 2.10
C THR A 74 13.41 14.54 2.62
N PHE A 75 12.30 14.55 3.34
CA PHE A 75 11.52 13.42 3.78
C PHE A 75 10.21 13.38 2.99
N GLN A 76 9.88 12.23 2.42
CA GLN A 76 8.66 12.00 1.68
C GLN A 76 7.90 10.85 2.31
N ILE A 77 6.62 11.02 2.56
CA ILE A 77 5.77 10.01 3.18
C ILE A 77 4.43 9.95 2.45
N LYS A 78 4.02 8.74 2.09
CA LYS A 78 2.72 8.45 1.49
C LYS A 78 2.12 7.29 2.25
N ILE A 79 1.07 7.58 3.03
CA ILE A 79 0.40 6.60 3.89
C ILE A 79 -1.11 6.77 3.74
N ASN A 80 -1.77 5.75 3.22
CA ASN A 80 -3.22 5.67 3.02
C ASN A 80 -3.81 6.85 2.22
N THR A 81 -2.99 7.51 1.40
CA THR A 81 -3.40 8.66 0.59
C THR A 81 -2.83 8.58 -0.82
N ARG A 82 -3.49 9.25 -1.78
CA ARG A 82 -2.98 9.43 -3.14
C ARG A 82 -1.84 10.45 -3.20
N LYS A 83 -1.87 11.46 -2.32
CA LYS A 83 -0.91 12.57 -2.32
C LYS A 83 0.34 12.19 -1.53
N ASN A 84 1.50 12.53 -2.07
CA ASN A 84 2.75 12.36 -1.35
C ASN A 84 2.99 13.62 -0.52
N THR A 85 3.20 13.46 0.79
CA THR A 85 3.65 14.57 1.63
C THR A 85 5.16 14.67 1.52
N LEU A 86 5.67 15.85 1.16
CA LEU A 86 7.09 16.17 1.12
C LEU A 86 7.39 17.20 2.20
N ILE A 87 8.36 16.90 3.06
CA ILE A 87 8.77 17.70 4.20
C ILE A 87 10.28 17.91 4.07
N TYR A 88 10.76 19.14 4.19
CA TYR A 88 12.20 19.39 4.25
C TYR A 88 12.71 19.17 5.68
N PHE A 89 13.85 18.50 5.84
CA PHE A 89 14.37 18.14 7.17
C PHE A 89 14.76 19.36 8.00
N ASP A 90 15.17 20.45 7.36
CA ASP A 90 15.48 21.74 8.00
C ASP A 90 14.24 22.47 8.51
N GLN A 91 13.05 22.12 8.01
CA GLN A 91 11.77 22.66 8.45
C GLN A 91 11.13 21.85 9.57
N ILE A 92 11.69 20.70 9.95
CA ILE A 92 11.15 19.90 11.05
C ILE A 92 11.60 20.53 12.36
N SER A 93 10.66 21.11 13.10
CA SER A 93 10.92 21.71 14.43
C SER A 93 10.73 20.69 15.56
N LYS A 94 9.83 19.73 15.37
CA LYS A 94 9.57 18.65 16.34
C LYS A 94 8.98 17.43 15.63
N TYR A 95 9.28 16.24 16.15
CA TYR A 95 8.54 15.03 15.80
C TYR A 95 8.31 14.16 17.02
N SER A 96 7.23 13.38 17.02
CA SER A 96 6.92 12.41 18.07
C SER A 96 6.20 11.20 17.51
N LEU A 97 6.37 10.06 18.17
CA LEU A 97 5.62 8.84 17.88
C LEU A 97 4.90 8.41 19.15
N THR A 98 3.57 8.51 19.13
CA THR A 98 2.71 8.15 20.27
C THR A 98 1.63 7.21 19.79
N HIS A 99 1.51 6.02 20.37
CA HIS A 99 0.54 4.99 19.94
C HIS A 99 0.59 4.71 18.42
N LYS A 100 1.80 4.60 17.84
CA LYS A 100 2.04 4.47 16.39
C LYS A 100 1.48 5.61 15.52
N ILE A 101 1.12 6.74 16.10
CA ILE A 101 0.81 7.96 15.35
C ILE A 101 2.07 8.80 15.29
N LEU A 102 2.61 9.00 14.08
CA LEU A 102 3.77 9.84 13.82
C LEU A 102 3.30 11.28 13.59
N ASN A 103 3.68 12.16 14.49
CA ASN A 103 3.43 13.59 14.37
C ASN A 103 4.74 14.30 13.97
N ILE A 104 4.66 15.19 12.97
CA ILE A 104 5.77 16.02 12.51
C ILE A 104 5.28 17.46 12.45
N ASP A 105 5.91 18.32 13.23
CA ASP A 105 5.63 19.74 13.26
C ASP A 105 6.65 20.49 12.39
N THR A 106 6.13 21.35 11.52
CA THR A 106 6.90 22.35 10.76
C THR A 106 6.36 23.73 11.07
N PRO A 107 7.10 24.83 10.77
CA PRO A 107 6.60 26.19 10.98
C PRO A 107 5.23 26.47 10.35
N ASN A 108 4.94 25.82 9.22
CA ASN A 108 3.76 26.11 8.41
C ASN A 108 2.63 25.09 8.60
N GLN A 109 2.96 23.87 9.02
CA GLN A 109 2.01 22.77 9.02
C GLN A 109 2.37 21.69 10.05
N LYS A 110 1.34 21.12 10.67
CA LYS A 110 1.44 19.89 11.46
C LYS A 110 0.98 18.71 10.62
N TYR A 111 1.80 17.68 10.55
CA TYR A 111 1.48 16.43 9.86
C TYR A 111 1.28 15.32 10.88
N SER A 112 0.25 14.49 10.66
CA SER A 112 -0.01 13.32 11.47
C SER A 112 -0.23 12.11 10.56
N PHE A 113 0.46 11.02 10.85
CA PHE A 113 0.40 9.78 10.08
C PHE A 113 0.10 8.61 11.01
N ASP A 114 -1.03 7.94 10.77
CA ASP A 114 -1.40 6.71 11.48
C ASP A 114 -0.58 5.53 10.93
N LEU A 115 0.27 4.96 11.79
CA LEU A 115 1.12 3.82 11.48
C LEU A 115 0.67 2.50 12.13
N ASN A 116 -0.56 2.41 12.65
CA ASN A 116 -1.03 1.24 13.41
C ASN A 116 -0.88 -0.09 12.66
N ASN A 117 -1.19 -0.08 11.35
CA ASN A 117 -1.18 -1.26 10.50
C ASN A 117 0.23 -1.67 10.02
N TYR A 118 1.28 -0.94 10.40
CA TYR A 118 2.65 -1.26 10.01
C TYR A 118 3.40 -2.03 11.07
N ARG A 119 4.35 -2.84 10.60
CA ARG A 119 5.25 -3.62 11.47
C ARG A 119 6.13 -2.68 12.27
N GLU A 120 6.38 -3.04 13.52
CA GLU A 120 7.19 -2.23 14.43
C GLU A 120 8.57 -1.90 13.83
N ARG A 121 9.23 -2.88 13.22
CA ARG A 121 10.52 -2.68 12.54
C ARG A 121 10.51 -1.59 11.46
N ASP A 122 9.38 -1.40 10.79
CA ASP A 122 9.24 -0.43 9.71
C ASP A 122 9.00 0.97 10.29
N VAL A 123 8.20 1.05 11.35
CA VAL A 123 8.01 2.28 12.14
C VAL A 123 9.33 2.76 12.74
N GLN A 124 10.10 1.86 13.35
CA GLN A 124 11.42 2.16 13.93
C GLN A 124 12.42 2.67 12.87
N LYS A 125 12.36 2.16 11.64
CA LYS A 125 13.18 2.70 10.53
C LYS A 125 12.81 4.14 10.18
N ILE A 126 11.52 4.48 10.18
CA ILE A 126 11.07 5.86 9.93
C ILE A 126 11.66 6.79 11.00
N LEU A 127 11.56 6.40 12.27
CA LEU A 127 12.15 7.15 13.38
C LEU A 127 13.66 7.32 13.23
N TRP A 128 14.36 6.26 12.85
CA TRP A 128 15.80 6.33 12.62
C TRP A 128 16.16 7.32 11.51
N ILE A 129 15.38 7.38 10.42
CA ILE A 129 15.57 8.37 9.35
C ILE A 129 15.37 9.78 9.89
N LEU A 130 14.28 10.04 10.61
CA LEU A 130 14.01 11.35 11.19
C LEU A 130 15.13 11.77 12.15
N LYS A 131 15.55 10.89 13.06
CA LYS A 131 16.66 11.14 14.00
C LYS A 131 17.99 11.43 13.31
N LYS A 132 18.25 10.81 12.16
CA LYS A 132 19.51 10.97 11.43
C LYS A 132 19.59 12.28 10.64
N TYR A 133 18.47 12.76 10.12
CA TYR A 133 18.46 13.86 9.15
C TYR A 133 17.76 15.13 9.64
N ALA A 134 16.77 15.02 10.54
CA ALA A 134 16.16 16.18 11.16
C ALA A 134 17.09 16.74 12.23
N LYS A 135 17.32 18.06 12.19
CA LYS A 135 18.13 18.79 13.18
C LYS A 135 17.21 19.34 14.29
N VAL A 136 16.50 18.44 14.96
CA VAL A 136 15.62 18.74 16.11
C VAL A 136 16.39 18.62 17.41
#